data_AF-A0AAV1UP90-F1
#
_entry.id   AF-A0AAV1UP90-F1
#
_cell.length_a   1.000
_cell.length_b   1.000
_cell.length_c   1.000
_cell.angle_alpha   90.00
_cell.angle_beta   90.00
_cell.angle_gamma   90.00
#
_symmetry.space_group_name_H-M   'P 1'
#
loop_
_entity.id
_entity.type
_entity.pdbx_description
1 polymer ?
#
loop_
_entity_poly.entity_id
_entity_poly.type
_entity_poly.pdbx_seq_one_letter_code
_entity_poly.pdbx_strand_id
1 'polypeptide(L)' 'MYVTEVDQRDWDEYAERLTFAINTAQDRIRGDTPFYLIHGWDPRSTLEATLPVGNTGT' A
#
# COMPACT_ATOMS: atom_id res chain seq x y z
N MET A 1 20.27 16.45 12.32
CA MET A 1 21.21 15.35 12.65
C MET A 1 20.88 14.22 11.70
N TYR A 2 21.63 14.10 10.60
CA TYR A 2 21.48 12.96 9.70
C TYR A 2 22.26 11.82 10.34
N VAL A 3 21.54 10.82 10.83
CA VAL A 3 22.13 9.58 11.34
C VAL A 3 22.73 8.86 10.14
N THR A 4 24.05 8.93 9.99
CA THR A 4 24.79 8.15 8.99
C THR A 4 24.93 6.71 9.48
N GLU A 5 23.80 6.02 9.65
CA GLU A 5 23.83 4.58 9.86
C GLU A 5 24.05 3.92 8.50
N VAL A 6 25.11 3.12 8.45
CA VAL A 6 25.56 2.29 7.31
C VAL A 6 24.47 1.31 6.83
N ASP A 7 23.35 1.22 7.55
CA ASP A 7 22.23 0.31 7.30
C ASP A 7 20.94 1.03 6.86
N GLN A 8 21.03 2.30 6.42
CA GLN A 8 19.95 2.96 5.66
C GLN A 8 19.81 2.37 4.25
N ARG A 9 19.67 1.03 4.17
CA ARG A 9 19.22 0.33 2.96
C ARG A 9 17.96 1.01 2.47
N ASP A 10 17.84 1.21 1.15
CA ASP A 10 16.79 1.97 0.45
C ASP A 10 15.42 1.85 1.13
N TRP A 11 15.17 2.71 2.12
CA TRP A 11 13.92 2.71 2.87
C TRP A 11 12.76 3.07 1.93
N ASP A 12 13.06 3.77 0.85
CA ASP A 12 12.16 4.07 -0.25
C ASP A 12 11.63 2.77 -0.91
N GLU A 13 12.48 1.74 -1.10
CA GLU A 13 12.04 0.44 -1.64
C GLU A 13 11.06 -0.26 -0.69
N TYR A 14 11.31 -0.16 0.62
CA TYR A 14 10.46 -0.78 1.63
C TYR A 14 9.18 0.01 1.90
N ALA A 15 9.20 1.33 1.74
CA ALA A 15 8.07 2.21 2.01
C ALA A 15 6.85 1.86 1.14
N GLU A 16 7.07 1.59 -0.15
CA GLU A 16 5.99 1.19 -1.06
C GLU A 16 5.37 -0.16 -0.64
N ARG A 17 6.21 -1.15 -0.34
CA ARG A 17 5.75 -2.48 0.09
C ARG A 17 5.01 -2.43 1.43
N LEU A 18 5.51 -1.64 2.37
CA LEU A 18 4.89 -1.46 3.68
C LEU A 18 3.54 -0.77 3.56
N THR A 19 3.46 0.28 2.74
CA THR A 19 2.21 1.00 2.48
C THR A 19 1.16 0.08 1.88
N PHE A 20 1.54 -0.74 0.90
CA PHE A 20 0.66 -1.73 0.30
C PHE A 20 0.17 -2.75 1.33
N ALA A 21 1.07 -3.29 2.16
CA ALA A 21 0.72 -4.26 3.19
C ALA A 21 -0.26 -3.70 4.22
N ILE A 22 -0.07 -2.45 4.66
CA ILE A 22 -0.96 -1.79 5.61
C ILE A 22 -2.33 -1.52 4.99
N ASN A 23 -2.38 -1.06 3.74
CA ASN A 23 -3.64 -0.69 3.09
C ASN A 23 -4.49 -1.89 2.66
N THR A 24 -3.88 -3.06 2.48
CA THR A 24 -4.58 -4.30 2.08
C THR A 24 -4.74 -5.30 3.23
N ALA A 25 -4.17 -5.03 4.41
CA ALA A 25 -4.41 -5.83 5.59
C ALA A 25 -5.87 -5.69 6.05
N GLN A 26 -6.48 -6.81 6.45
CA GLN A 26 -7.85 -6.83 6.97
C GLN A 26 -7.92 -6.06 8.28
N ASP A 27 -8.77 -5.03 8.33
CA ASP A 27 -9.08 -4.33 9.59
C ASP A 27 -9.90 -5.27 10.47
N ARG A 28 -9.38 -5.60 11.66
CA ARG A 28 -10.05 -6.52 12.58
C ARG A 28 -11.41 -6.01 13.09
N ILE A 29 -11.60 -4.71 13.15
CA ILE A 29 -12.83 -4.08 13.65
C ILE A 29 -13.86 -4.00 12.53
N ARG A 30 -13.45 -3.63 11.32
CA ARG A 30 -14.35 -3.42 10.17
C ARG A 30 -14.55 -4.65 9.30
N GLY A 31 -13.63 -5.61 9.34
CA GLY A 31 -13.67 -6.83 8.53
C GLY A 31 -13.18 -6.66 7.09
N ASP A 32 -13.08 -5.42 6.60
CA ASP A 32 -12.60 -5.08 5.26
C ASP A 32 -11.20 -4.47 5.27
N THR A 33 -10.58 -4.31 4.10
CA THR A 33 -9.29 -3.62 3.95
C THR A 33 -9.48 -2.10 3.88
N PRO A 34 -8.55 -1.29 4.41
CA PRO A 34 -8.60 0.17 4.23
C PRO A 34 -8.71 0.60 2.76
N PHE A 35 -8.03 -0.10 1.85
CA PHE A 35 -8.09 0.20 0.41
C PHE A 35 -9.50 -0.05 -0.15
N TYR A 36 -10.12 -1.18 0.17
CA TYR A 36 -11.49 -1.49 -0.25
C TYR A 36 -12.49 -0.43 0.20
N LEU A 37 -12.35 0.06 1.43
CA LEU A 37 -13.26 1.09 1.97
C LEU A 37 -13.16 2.44 1.22
N ILE A 38 -12.01 2.75 0.63
CA ILE A 38 -11.79 4.00 -0.12
C ILE A 38 -12.15 3.83 -1.59
N HIS A 39 -11.82 2.69 -2.19
CA HIS A 39 -11.87 2.48 -3.64
C HIS A 39 -12.99 1.56 -4.11
N GLY A 40 -13.59 0.77 -3.22
CA GLY A 40 -14.67 -0.18 -3.54
C GLY A 40 -14.21 -1.49 -4.21
N TRP A 41 -12.90 -1.73 -4.28
CA TRP A 41 -12.28 -2.96 -4.81
C TRP A 41 -10.95 -3.21 -4.11
N ASP A 42 -10.45 -4.44 -4.15
CA ASP A 42 -9.16 -4.81 -3.57
C ASP A 42 -8.07 -4.97 -4.66
N PRO A 43 -6.87 -4.40 -4.46
CA PRO A 43 -5.79 -4.48 -5.42
C PRO A 43 -5.04 -5.79 -5.29
N ARG A 44 -4.68 -6.39 -6.43
CA ARG A 44 -3.89 -7.63 -6.47
C ARG A 44 -2.38 -7.36 -6.42
N SER A 45 -1.95 -6.14 -6.71
CA SER A 45 -0.53 -5.74 -6.68
C SER A 45 -0.35 -4.26 -6.36
N THR A 46 0.87 -3.88 -5.95
CA THR A 46 1.26 -2.47 -5.73
C THR A 46 1.04 -1.62 -6.99
N LEU A 47 1.30 -2.19 -8.17
CA LEU A 47 1.10 -1.48 -9.43
C LEU A 47 -0.39 -1.18 -9.66
N GLU A 48 -1.27 -2.13 -9.37
CA GLU A 48 -2.72 -1.92 -9.50
C GLU A 48 -3.20 -0.84 -8.52
N ALA A 49 -2.67 -0.84 -7.29
CA ALA A 49 -3.00 0.13 -6.25
C ALA A 49 -2.56 1.57 -6.58
N THR A 50 -1.57 1.78 -7.46
CA THR A 50 -1.10 3.11 -7.87
C THR A 50 -1.78 3.63 -9.14
N LEU A 51 -2.54 2.78 -9.85
CA LEU A 51 -3.29 3.22 -11.01
C LEU A 51 -4.49 4.08 -10.60
N PRO A 52 -4.81 5.13 -11.38
CA PRO A 52 -6.02 5.90 -11.15
C PRO A 52 -7.25 5.00 -11.33
N VAL A 53 -8.28 5.22 -10.49
CA VAL A 53 -9.48 4.38 -10.37
C VAL A 53 -10.27 4.20 -11.68
N GLY A 54 -9.96 4.98 -12.73
CA GLY A 54 -10.57 4.89 -14.06
C GLY A 54 -9.88 3.92 -15.03
N ASN A 55 -8.77 3.27 -14.66
CA ASN A 55 -8.03 2.36 -15.54
C ASN A 55 -8.38 0.87 -15.36
N THR A 56 -9.14 0.52 -14.31
CA THR A 56 -9.71 -0.82 -14.15
C THR A 56 -11.03 -0.87 -14.91
N GLY A 57 -10.95 -1.20 -16.21
CA GLY A 57 -12.12 -1.31 -17.08
C GLY A 57 -13.17 -2.29 -16.56
N THR A 58 -14.43 -1.89 -16.73
CA THR A 58 -15.66 -2.69 -16.58
C THR A 58 -15.62 -4.01 -17.34
#